data_AF-A0A8J7KRQ8-F1
#
_entry.id   AF-A0A8J7KRQ8-F1
#
_cell.length_a   1.000
_cell.length_b   1.000
_cell.length_c   1.000
_cell.angle_alpha   90.00
_cell.angle_beta   90.00
_cell.angle_gamma   90.00
#
_symmetry.space_group_name_H-M   'P 1'
#
loop_
_entity.id
_entity.type
_entity.pdbx_description
1 polymer ?
#
loop_
_entity_poly.entity_id
_entity_poly.type
_entity_poly.pdbx_seq_one_letter_code
_entity_poly.pdbx_strand_id
1 'polypeptide(L)'
;MDVVEAVLAVVETIPEGKVMSYGAIADYLGLGSARIVGQVMAVHGAPVAWHRVVAANGRLVPHHEQKQMQKLMAEGVLFRTDKVNMARYAWYPETPA
;
A
#
# COMPACT_ATOMS: atom_id res chain seq x y z
N MET A 1 -1.78 3.94 20.41
CA MET A 1 -1.59 2.97 19.32
C MET A 1 -0.14 3.08 18.90
N ASP A 2 0.60 1.98 18.88
CA ASP A 2 1.97 1.96 18.38
C ASP A 2 1.99 2.28 16.88
N VAL A 3 3.06 2.91 16.38
CA VAL A 3 3.22 3.25 14.95
C VAL A 3 3.15 1.99 14.09
N VAL A 4 3.69 0.88 14.58
CA VAL A 4 3.62 -0.43 13.89
C VAL A 4 2.16 -0.85 13.73
N GLU A 5 1.41 -0.90 14.83
CA GLU A 5 -0.01 -1.26 14.82
C GLU A 5 -0.83 -0.33 13.93
N ALA A 6 -0.56 0.97 13.99
CA ALA A 6 -1.26 1.99 13.21
C ALA A 6 -1.10 1.76 11.70
N VAL A 7 0.14 1.54 11.25
CA VAL A 7 0.43 1.28 9.84
C VAL A 7 -0.24 -0.01 9.38
N LEU A 8 -0.09 -1.11 10.13
CA LEU A 8 -0.68 -2.39 9.78
C LEU A 8 -2.21 -2.31 9.73
N ALA A 9 -2.84 -1.61 10.67
CA ALA A 9 -4.28 -1.38 10.68
C ALA A 9 -4.76 -0.65 9.43
N VAL A 10 -4.05 0.41 8.98
CA VAL A 10 -4.40 1.10 7.75
C VAL A 10 -4.26 0.20 6.53
N VAL A 11 -3.19 -0.59 6.45
CA VAL A 11 -2.98 -1.52 5.32
C VAL A 11 -4.12 -2.54 5.20
N GLU A 12 -4.62 -3.06 6.32
CA GLU A 12 -5.76 -3.97 6.34
C GLU A 12 -7.08 -3.32 5.91
N THR A 13 -7.21 -2.00 6.05
CA THR A 13 -8.42 -1.27 5.60
C THR A 13 -8.47 -1.02 4.10
N ILE A 14 -7.35 -1.19 3.39
CA ILE A 14 -7.30 -0.95 1.93
C ILE A 14 -8.18 -2.00 1.24
N PRO A 15 -9.24 -1.63 0.51
CA PRO A 15 -10.15 -2.60 -0.11
C PRO A 15 -9.47 -3.48 -1.16
N GLU A 16 -10.03 -4.66 -1.42
CA GLU A 16 -9.63 -5.48 -2.57
C GLU A 16 -9.69 -4.69 -3.87
N GLY A 17 -8.66 -4.85 -4.71
CA GLY A 17 -8.57 -4.18 -6.00
C GLY A 17 -8.22 -2.70 -5.90
N LYS A 18 -7.87 -2.21 -4.70
CA LYS A 18 -7.39 -0.85 -4.44
C LYS A 18 -5.99 -0.86 -3.85
N VAL A 19 -5.31 0.28 -3.99
CA VAL A 19 -3.96 0.48 -3.46
C VAL A 19 -3.82 1.81 -2.74
N MET A 20 -2.89 1.88 -1.80
CA MET A 20 -2.37 3.14 -1.26
C MET A 20 -0.88 3.26 -1.50
N SER A 21 -0.38 4.49 -1.56
CA SER A 21 1.06 4.71 -1.56
C SER A 21 1.61 4.76 -0.13
N TYR A 22 2.89 4.43 0.06
CA TYR A 22 3.57 4.63 1.35
C TYR A 22 3.44 6.06 1.88
N GLY A 23 3.48 7.06 0.98
CA GLY A 23 3.28 8.46 1.34
C GLY A 23 1.85 8.73 1.81
N ALA A 24 0.85 8.21 1.09
CA ALA A 24 -0.55 8.38 1.47
C ALA A 24 -0.87 7.77 2.84
N ILE A 25 -0.29 6.61 3.17
CA ILE A 25 -0.42 6.01 4.51
C ILE A 25 0.26 6.88 5.56
N ALA A 26 1.45 7.41 5.26
CA ALA A 26 2.15 8.31 6.17
C ALA A 26 1.34 9.58 6.44
N ASP A 27 0.83 10.22 5.39
CA ASP A 27 0.00 11.43 5.49
C ASP A 27 -1.28 11.17 6.30
N TYR A 28 -1.97 10.04 6.04
CA TYR A 28 -3.18 9.66 6.76
C TYR A 28 -2.93 9.45 8.27
N LEU A 29 -1.77 8.91 8.64
CA LEU A 29 -1.39 8.68 10.02
C LEU A 29 -0.64 9.87 10.66
N GLY A 30 -0.47 10.99 9.94
CA GLY A 30 0.32 12.12 10.40
C GLY A 30 1.80 11.79 10.62
N LEU A 31 2.31 10.77 9.94
CA LEU A 31 3.73 10.39 9.96
C LEU A 31 4.51 11.31 9.03
N GLY A 32 5.55 11.97 9.52
CA GLY A 32 6.36 12.89 8.72
C GLY A 32 7.16 12.25 7.57
N SER A 33 7.08 10.94 7.35
CA SER A 33 7.82 10.27 6.27
C SER A 33 7.21 8.93 5.83
N ALA A 34 7.08 8.76 4.51
CA ALA A 34 6.82 7.47 3.86
C ALA A 34 7.85 6.39 4.22
N ARG A 35 9.08 6.78 4.60
CA ARG A 35 10.14 5.84 4.99
C ARG A 35 9.78 5.09 6.27
N ILE A 36 9.06 5.72 7.20
CA ILE A 36 8.59 5.07 8.43
C ILE A 36 7.65 3.92 8.07
N VAL A 37 6.67 4.17 7.19
CA VAL A 37 5.76 3.13 6.68
C VAL A 37 6.54 2.02 5.98
N GLY A 38 7.51 2.37 5.14
CA GLY A 38 8.37 1.40 4.47
C GLY A 38 9.15 0.50 5.44
N GLN A 39 9.69 1.07 6.52
CA GLN A 39 10.40 0.33 7.57
C GLN A 39 9.46 -0.63 8.32
N VAL A 40 8.28 -0.16 8.72
CA VAL A 40 7.27 -1.01 9.35
C VAL A 40 6.87 -2.16 8.43
N MET A 41 6.57 -1.88 7.17
CA MET A 41 6.15 -2.90 6.21
C MET A 41 7.26 -3.92 5.90
N ALA A 42 8.53 -3.50 5.90
CA ALA A 42 9.66 -4.40 5.68
C ALA A 42 9.85 -5.41 6.83
N VAL A 43 9.55 -5.01 8.07
CA VAL A 43 9.77 -5.86 9.26
C VAL A 43 8.50 -6.62 9.66
N HIS A 44 7.34 -5.95 9.61
CA HIS A 44 6.08 -6.44 10.15
C HIS A 44 4.97 -6.64 9.12
N GLY A 45 5.18 -6.24 7.85
CA GLY A 45 4.12 -6.21 6.83
C GLY A 45 3.75 -7.56 6.22
N ALA A 46 4.52 -8.62 6.47
CA ALA A 46 4.29 -9.94 5.87
C ALA A 46 2.88 -10.54 6.13
N PRO A 47 2.26 -10.39 7.31
CA PRO A 47 0.94 -10.95 7.61
C PRO A 47 -0.24 -10.16 7.03
N VAL A 48 -0.04 -8.89 6.64
CA VAL A 48 -1.12 -8.01 6.15
C VAL A 48 -1.21 -8.00 4.63
N ALA A 49 -2.21 -7.32 4.06
CA ALA A 49 -2.38 -7.08 2.62
C ALA A 49 -1.30 -6.19 1.98
N TRP A 50 -0.02 -6.48 2.23
CA TRP A 50 1.15 -5.69 1.81
C TRP A 50 1.18 -5.41 0.31
N HIS A 51 0.63 -6.30 -0.52
CA HIS A 51 0.61 -6.14 -1.96
C HIS A 51 -0.24 -4.94 -2.41
N ARG A 52 -1.13 -4.43 -1.56
CA ARG A 52 -1.93 -3.22 -1.78
C ARG A 52 -1.17 -1.92 -1.48
N VAL A 53 0.08 -2.00 -0.99
CA VAL A 53 0.94 -0.83 -0.76
C VAL A 53 1.98 -0.69 -1.87
N VAL A 54 2.01 0.46 -2.54
CA VAL A 54 2.88 0.73 -3.70
C VAL A 54 3.66 2.04 -3.55
N ALA A 55 4.62 2.28 -4.43
CA ALA A 55 5.25 3.60 -4.51
C ALA A 55 4.25 4.67 -4.99
N ALA A 56 4.54 5.95 -4.74
CA ALA A 56 3.67 7.06 -5.12
C ALA A 56 3.31 7.11 -6.62
N ASN A 57 4.20 6.62 -7.48
CA ASN A 57 3.99 6.52 -8.93
C ASN A 57 3.46 5.15 -9.39
N GLY A 58 2.96 4.33 -8.47
CA GLY A 58 2.41 3.00 -8.74
C GLY A 58 3.44 1.91 -8.98
N ARG A 59 4.74 2.17 -8.79
CA ARG A 59 5.76 1.11 -8.86
C ARG A 59 5.54 0.06 -7.77
N LEU A 60 5.75 -1.19 -8.17
CA LEU A 60 5.72 -2.35 -7.29
C LEU A 60 7.01 -2.41 -6.44
N VAL A 61 6.96 -3.20 -5.37
CA VAL A 61 8.05 -3.41 -4.42
C VAL A 61 9.21 -4.13 -5.12
N PRO A 62 10.43 -3.56 -5.08
CA PRO A 62 11.60 -4.20 -5.66
C PRO A 62 11.82 -5.62 -5.15
N HIS A 63 12.23 -6.51 -6.05
CA HIS A 63 12.46 -7.94 -5.79
C HIS A 63 11.19 -8.76 -5.49
N HIS A 64 10.01 -8.12 -5.47
CA HIS A 64 8.72 -8.75 -5.21
C HIS A 64 7.68 -8.42 -6.28
N GLU A 65 8.08 -7.80 -7.40
CA GLU A 65 7.19 -7.24 -8.42
C GLU A 65 6.24 -8.31 -8.97
N GLN A 66 6.76 -9.49 -9.33
CA GLN A 66 5.93 -10.57 -9.87
C GLN A 66 4.89 -11.06 -8.86
N LYS A 67 5.30 -11.29 -7.61
CA LYS A 67 4.40 -11.77 -6.54
C LYS A 67 3.34 -10.72 -6.20
N GLN A 68 3.73 -9.46 -6.14
CA GLN A 68 2.82 -8.35 -5.88
C GLN A 68 1.82 -8.19 -7.02
N MET A 69 2.30 -8.21 -8.26
CA MET A 69 1.47 -8.09 -9.46
C MET A 69 0.44 -9.22 -9.52
N GLN A 70 0.84 -10.48 -9.26
CA GLN A 70 -0.07 -11.62 -9.25
C GLN A 70 -1.19 -11.47 -8.22
N LYS A 71 -0.85 -11.03 -7.00
CA LYS A 71 -1.84 -10.77 -5.94
C LYS A 71 -2.81 -9.65 -6.33
N LEU A 72 -2.30 -8.54 -6.88
CA LEU A 72 -3.13 -7.42 -7.34
C LEU A 72 -4.03 -7.81 -8.51
N MET A 73 -3.52 -8.61 -9.46
CA MET A 73 -4.33 -9.12 -10.58
C MET A 73 -5.43 -10.07 -10.11
N ALA A 74 -5.17 -10.89 -9.09
CA ALA A 74 -6.20 -11.74 -8.47
C ALA A 74 -7.34 -10.94 -7.84
N GLU A 75 -7.08 -9.69 -7.45
CA GLU A 75 -8.09 -8.74 -6.96
C GLU A 75 -8.68 -7.83 -8.07
N GLY A 76 -8.38 -8.12 -9.35
CA GLY A 76 -8.94 -7.37 -10.49
C GLY A 76 -8.18 -6.08 -10.87
N VAL A 77 -6.97 -5.85 -10.33
CA VAL A 77 -6.11 -4.76 -10.80
C VAL A 77 -5.50 -5.12 -12.15
N LEU A 78 -5.81 -4.32 -13.17
CA LEU A 78 -5.32 -4.53 -14.53
C LEU A 78 -4.03 -3.75 -14.76
N PHE A 79 -3.04 -4.44 -15.29
CA PHE A 79 -1.74 -3.88 -15.65
C PHE A 79 -1.64 -3.71 -17.15
N ARG A 80 -1.33 -2.49 -17.60
CA ARG A 80 -0.92 -2.19 -18.98
C ARG A 80 0.59 -1.93 -19.10
N THR A 81 1.25 -1.75 -17.96
CA THR A 81 2.68 -1.53 -17.79
C THR A 81 3.16 -2.28 -16.55
N ASP A 82 4.41 -2.09 -16.14
CA ASP A 82 5.01 -2.58 -14.90
C ASP A 82 4.58 -1.82 -13.63
N LYS A 83 3.54 -0.97 -13.70
CA LYS A 83 3.08 -0.12 -12.61
C LYS A 83 1.56 -0.16 -12.49
N VAL A 84 1.08 0.04 -11.26
CA VAL A 84 -0.33 0.27 -10.99
C VAL A 84 -0.73 1.64 -11.55
N ASN A 85 -1.87 1.70 -12.24
CA ASN A 85 -2.48 2.97 -12.62
C ASN A 85 -3.10 3.63 -11.37
N MET A 86 -2.33 4.52 -10.72
CA MET A 86 -2.76 5.20 -9.50
C MET A 86 -4.04 6.02 -9.70
N ALA A 87 -4.28 6.60 -10.88
CA ALA A 87 -5.51 7.36 -11.14
C ALA A 87 -6.78 6.49 -11.08
N ARG A 88 -6.65 5.18 -11.33
CA ARG A 88 -7.78 4.24 -11.32
C ARG A 88 -7.92 3.48 -10.01
N TYR A 89 -6.79 3.10 -9.43
CA TYR A 89 -6.74 2.13 -8.33
C TYR A 89 -6.34 2.72 -6.99
N ALA A 90 -5.87 3.98 -6.93
CA ALA A 90 -5.63 4.61 -5.64
C ALA A 90 -6.93 4.69 -4.83
N TRP A 91 -6.78 4.44 -3.53
CA TRP A 91 -7.81 4.62 -2.54
C TRP A 91 -7.27 5.53 -1.44
N TYR A 92 -8.18 6.31 -0.88
CA TYR A 92 -7.92 7.14 0.28
C TYR A 92 -9.11 6.95 1.20
N PRO A 93 -8.90 6.57 2.47
CA PRO A 93 -9.98 6.60 3.44
C PRO A 93 -10.55 8.02 3.51
N GLU A 94 -11.87 8.13 3.70
CA GLU A 94 -12.45 9.39 4.16
C GLU A 94 -11.73 9.77 5.47
N THR A 95 -11.44 11.06 5.66
CA THR A 95 -10.76 11.60 6.85
C THR A 95 -11.27 10.88 8.10
N PRO A 96 -10.40 10.45 9.05
CA PRO A 96 -10.90 9.75 10.22
C PRO A 96 -11.94 10.67 10.88
N ALA A 97 -13.13 10.11 11.13
CA ALA A 97 -14.18 10.77 11.89
C ALA A 97 -13.66 11.27 13.25
#